data_AF-A0A8T2SH16-F1
#
_entry.id   AF-A0A8T2SH16-F1
#
_cell.length_a   1.000
_cell.length_b   1.000
_cell.length_c   1.000
_cell.angle_alpha   90.00
_cell.angle_beta   90.00
_cell.angle_gamma   90.00
#
_symmetry.space_group_name_H-M   'P 1'
#
loop_
_entity.id
_entity.type
_entity.pdbx_description
1 polymer ?
#
loop_
_entity_poly.entity_id
_entity_poly.type
_entity_poly.pdbx_seq_one_letter_code
_entity_poly.pdbx_strand_id
1 'polypeptide(L)'
;MGQTSSLPSSPTISAIPSLGFQRSSFNLIDVGTSSIDQDLTLILPEECLAWIFNKLSVSDRRNCSLVCRRWHSVESVSRDRLALHAEAAIEPHLSSILSRYSLIACLSLRCGRKELSIDNAALALIGEQCTRLYRLKLKSCKAITDEGIAAFAKARGHSLKKFSAGACGFGSKGLNILLENSPKLEDLSLKRLRKMVDDPQPILPGASGLRRLCIKEIMCTHIFVTLITGSKHLRILVLARNSAIWDLFFKLICKELPELVELHIDSLRIGSVALASIANCTNLEVLHVSKVSECSDAGFTEIAHGCRNLKKLYIDGRCPNPMGEEGLLALGKHCLKLQELVLIGVNVTRLSLDTIVTNCNVLERMALCSTEAVGDAELACIAEKCSSLKKLCIKNCPISDVGIEGLLKGCPNLTKVKVKRCKDVTIISSMLFQLRRPTVTASLDTPELRIEEEPIDGPQHDGLLSAALLRNRMLLGKSRLILAAGNLLRRFPKAS
;
A
#
# COMPACT_ATOMS: atom_id res chain seq x y z
N MET A 1 31.05 12.82 43.63
CA MET A 1 31.56 12.73 42.24
C MET A 1 30.35 12.38 41.36
N GLY A 2 29.55 13.33 40.84
CA GLY A 2 29.72 14.06 39.56
C GLY A 2 29.68 13.07 38.38
N GLN A 3 28.84 13.11 37.34
CA GLN A 3 27.85 14.05 36.80
C GLN A 3 26.89 13.27 35.84
N THR A 4 25.93 14.02 35.31
CA THR A 4 24.82 13.82 34.36
C THR A 4 24.96 12.99 33.07
N SER A 5 23.78 12.64 32.56
CA SER A 5 23.34 12.02 31.29
C SER A 5 23.74 12.72 29.97
N SER A 6 23.99 11.92 28.91
CA SER A 6 23.69 12.28 27.50
C SER A 6 23.61 11.03 26.59
N LEU A 7 22.70 11.08 25.60
CA LEU A 7 22.32 10.04 24.61
C LEU A 7 23.48 9.48 23.75
N PRO A 8 23.41 8.23 23.24
CA PRO A 8 24.35 7.72 22.24
C PRO A 8 23.94 8.06 20.80
N SER A 9 24.91 8.63 20.10
CA SER A 9 24.95 8.98 18.69
C SER A 9 25.10 7.77 17.76
N SER A 10 24.61 7.96 16.53
CA SER A 10 24.58 7.02 15.40
C SER A 10 25.98 6.51 14.96
N PRO A 11 26.10 5.29 14.40
CA PRO A 11 27.38 4.75 13.95
C PRO A 11 27.84 5.37 12.62
N THR A 12 29.08 5.81 12.66
CA THR A 12 29.93 6.39 11.62
C THR A 12 30.18 5.39 10.47
N ILE A 13 29.98 5.84 9.23
CA ILE A 13 30.36 5.09 8.02
C ILE A 13 31.88 5.15 7.89
N SER A 14 32.51 3.98 7.93
CA SER A 14 33.94 3.75 7.72
C SER A 14 34.38 4.17 6.31
N ALA A 15 35.57 4.79 6.28
CA ALA A 15 36.25 5.36 5.13
C ALA A 15 36.45 4.39 3.95
N ILE A 16 36.33 4.93 2.73
CA ILE A 16 36.83 4.34 1.49
C ILE A 16 38.34 4.67 1.39
N PRO A 17 39.22 3.75 0.96
CA PRO A 17 40.66 3.98 0.91
C PRO A 17 41.02 5.12 -0.05
N SER A 18 41.91 6.00 0.43
CA SER A 18 42.56 7.05 -0.34
C SER A 18 43.47 6.44 -1.42
N LEU A 19 43.02 6.43 -2.67
CA LEU A 19 43.92 6.36 -3.81
C LEU A 19 44.45 7.78 -4.09
N GLY A 20 45.78 7.90 -4.07
CA GLY A 20 46.50 9.17 -4.04
C GLY A 20 46.12 10.14 -5.14
N PHE A 21 45.65 11.32 -4.74
CA PHE A 21 45.50 12.47 -5.61
C PHE A 21 46.86 13.11 -5.86
N GLN A 22 47.37 13.03 -7.09
CA GLN A 22 48.13 14.17 -7.59
C GLN A 22 47.13 15.31 -7.82
N ARG A 23 47.36 16.45 -7.16
CA ARG A 23 46.67 17.71 -7.46
C ARG A 23 47.10 18.13 -8.87
N SER A 24 46.35 17.70 -9.89
CA SER A 24 46.32 18.43 -11.15
C SER A 24 45.40 19.63 -10.95
N SER A 25 45.99 20.81 -11.07
CA SER A 25 45.37 22.11 -10.98
C SER A 25 44.06 22.15 -11.78
N PHE A 26 42.94 22.44 -11.10
CA PHE A 26 41.71 22.82 -11.77
C PHE A 26 41.94 24.19 -12.40
N ASN A 27 42.25 24.21 -13.70
CA ASN A 27 42.12 25.43 -14.49
C ASN A 27 40.62 25.75 -14.56
N LEU A 28 40.20 26.77 -13.81
CA LEU A 28 38.96 27.49 -14.06
C LEU A 28 39.03 28.03 -15.48
N ILE A 29 38.26 27.42 -16.38
CA ILE A 29 38.11 27.91 -17.75
C ILE A 29 37.33 29.22 -17.66
N ASP A 30 37.99 30.28 -18.13
CA ASP A 30 37.46 31.62 -18.33
C ASP A 30 36.23 31.55 -19.25
N VAL A 31 35.06 31.92 -18.74
CA VAL A 31 33.79 31.89 -19.49
C VAL A 31 33.72 33.16 -20.34
N GLY A 32 34.57 33.18 -21.37
CA GLY A 32 34.46 34.11 -22.49
C GLY A 32 33.23 33.80 -23.33
N THR A 33 32.49 34.84 -23.69
CA THR A 33 31.24 34.82 -24.44
C THR A 33 31.39 34.23 -25.85
N SER A 34 31.35 32.91 -26.00
CA SER A 34 31.06 32.21 -27.27
C SER A 34 30.82 30.70 -27.09
N SER A 35 29.59 30.27 -26.76
CA SER A 35 28.90 29.07 -27.31
C SER A 35 27.71 28.71 -26.42
N ILE A 36 26.49 28.92 -26.89
CA ILE A 36 25.25 28.54 -26.20
C ILE A 36 24.94 27.02 -26.35
N ASP A 37 25.86 26.23 -26.95
CA ASP A 37 25.64 24.84 -27.37
C ASP A 37 26.60 23.81 -26.74
N GLN A 38 27.30 24.11 -25.64
CA GLN A 38 28.10 23.08 -24.97
C GLN A 38 27.22 22.09 -24.21
N ASP A 39 27.17 20.84 -24.68
CA ASP A 39 26.53 19.72 -23.99
C ASP A 39 27.28 19.43 -22.67
N LEU A 40 26.82 20.06 -21.59
CA LEU A 40 27.36 19.91 -20.24
C LEU A 40 27.26 18.46 -19.73
N THR A 41 26.45 17.60 -20.36
CA THR A 41 26.34 16.19 -19.96
C THR A 41 27.58 15.39 -20.33
N LEU A 42 28.41 15.90 -21.25
CA LEU A 42 29.71 15.31 -21.58
C LEU A 42 30.70 15.40 -20.42
N ILE A 43 30.61 16.44 -19.59
CA ILE A 43 31.56 16.73 -18.50
C ILE A 43 31.22 15.93 -17.23
N LEU A 44 29.97 15.51 -17.07
CA LEU A 44 29.52 14.79 -15.87
C LEU A 44 30.08 13.37 -15.83
N PRO A 45 30.57 12.85 -14.69
CA PRO A 45 30.89 11.43 -14.53
C PRO A 45 29.69 10.50 -14.73
N GLU A 46 29.92 9.23 -15.06
CA GLU A 46 28.85 8.25 -15.31
C GLU A 46 27.96 8.02 -14.08
N GLU A 47 28.52 8.08 -12.88
CA GLU A 47 27.79 7.94 -11.62
C GLU A 47 26.81 9.10 -11.41
N CYS A 48 27.21 10.32 -11.80
CA CYS A 48 26.36 11.49 -11.72
C CYS A 48 25.19 11.38 -12.73
N LEU A 49 25.48 10.95 -13.96
CA LEU A 49 24.45 10.68 -14.96
C LEU A 49 23.48 9.57 -14.52
N ALA A 50 23.99 8.48 -13.94
CA ALA A 50 23.17 7.40 -13.39
C ALA A 50 22.27 7.90 -12.23
N TRP A 51 22.78 8.79 -11.38
CA TRP A 51 22.00 9.42 -10.32
C TRP A 51 20.88 10.31 -10.88
N ILE A 52 21.17 11.10 -11.92
CA ILE A 52 20.17 11.93 -12.62
C ILE A 52 19.09 11.04 -13.24
N PHE A 53 19.46 9.99 -13.96
CA PHE A 53 18.49 9.05 -14.55
C PHE A 53 17.57 8.42 -13.50
N ASN A 54 18.09 8.15 -12.30
CA ASN A 54 17.30 7.63 -11.16
C ASN A 54 16.20 8.58 -10.67
N LYS A 55 16.23 9.87 -11.03
CA LYS A 55 15.18 10.84 -10.70
C LYS A 55 14.09 10.95 -11.78
N LEU A 56 14.31 10.39 -12.97
CA LEU A 56 13.39 10.47 -14.10
C LEU A 56 12.25 9.45 -14.00
N SER A 57 11.16 9.72 -14.73
CA SER A 57 10.06 8.76 -14.89
C SER A 57 10.51 7.54 -15.70
N VAL A 58 9.79 6.41 -15.59
CA VAL A 58 10.13 5.18 -16.33
C VAL A 58 10.14 5.41 -17.85
N SER A 59 9.23 6.26 -18.35
CA SER A 59 9.14 6.59 -19.77
C SER A 59 10.34 7.41 -20.23
N ASP A 60 10.68 8.47 -19.50
CA ASP A 60 11.80 9.37 -19.86
C ASP A 60 13.14 8.62 -19.79
N ARG A 61 13.27 7.72 -18.82
CA ARG A 61 14.47 6.87 -18.69
C ARG A 61 14.70 5.96 -19.88
N ARG A 62 13.64 5.48 -20.54
CA ARG A 62 13.78 4.69 -21.78
C ARG A 62 14.30 5.58 -22.91
N ASN A 63 13.81 6.81 -22.99
CA ASN A 63 14.27 7.80 -23.98
C ASN A 63 15.74 8.17 -23.78
N CYS A 64 16.24 8.22 -22.54
CA CYS A 64 17.68 8.42 -22.28
C CYS A 64 18.57 7.41 -23.01
N SER A 65 18.12 6.15 -23.10
CA SER A 65 18.88 5.10 -23.78
C SER A 65 18.90 5.22 -25.31
N LEU A 66 18.13 6.14 -25.87
CA LEU A 66 18.06 6.46 -27.30
C LEU A 66 18.91 7.69 -27.68
N VAL A 67 19.43 8.43 -26.71
CA VAL A 67 20.17 9.69 -26.95
C VAL A 67 21.55 9.42 -27.55
N CYS A 68 22.37 8.62 -26.87
CA CYS A 68 23.70 8.24 -27.35
C CYS A 68 24.18 6.93 -26.71
N ARG A 69 25.27 6.34 -27.23
CA ARG A 69 25.84 5.07 -26.71
C ARG A 69 26.26 5.17 -25.25
N ARG A 70 26.78 6.32 -24.83
CA ARG A 70 27.18 6.56 -23.44
C ARG A 70 25.96 6.52 -22.52
N TRP A 71 24.91 7.28 -22.84
CA TRP A 71 23.68 7.26 -22.07
C TRP A 71 23.02 5.88 -22.09
N HIS A 72 23.09 5.16 -23.19
CA HIS A 72 22.64 3.77 -23.28
C HIS A 72 23.34 2.85 -22.27
N SER A 73 24.66 2.96 -22.16
CA SER A 73 25.46 2.17 -21.20
C SER A 73 25.20 2.58 -19.75
N VAL A 74 25.21 3.89 -19.45
CA VAL A 74 24.93 4.40 -18.10
C VAL A 74 23.52 4.01 -17.66
N GLU A 75 22.55 4.10 -18.56
CA GLU A 75 21.17 3.72 -18.29
C GLU A 75 21.05 2.24 -17.94
N SER A 76 21.78 1.37 -18.65
CA SER A 76 21.74 -0.08 -18.42
C SER A 76 22.27 -0.48 -17.05
N VAL A 77 23.36 0.14 -16.58
CA VAL A 77 23.93 -0.12 -15.25
C VAL A 77 23.20 0.61 -14.12
N SER A 78 22.50 1.71 -14.42
CA SER A 78 21.76 2.48 -13.42
C SER A 78 20.47 1.82 -12.92
N ARG A 79 20.01 0.73 -13.57
CA ARG A 79 18.75 0.04 -13.25
C ARG A 79 18.96 -1.16 -12.32
N ASP A 80 18.38 -1.08 -11.14
CA ASP A 80 18.23 -2.21 -10.20
C ASP A 80 16.89 -2.94 -10.36
N ARG A 81 15.93 -2.33 -11.07
CA ARG A 81 14.54 -2.78 -11.22
C ARG A 81 14.13 -2.85 -12.67
N LEU A 82 13.64 -4.02 -13.08
CA LEU A 82 13.11 -4.23 -14.42
C LEU A 82 11.70 -4.83 -14.36
N ALA A 83 10.81 -4.31 -15.19
CA ALA A 83 9.48 -4.87 -15.40
C ALA A 83 9.30 -5.20 -16.88
N LEU A 84 9.01 -6.47 -17.17
CA LEU A 84 8.86 -7.00 -18.53
C LEU A 84 7.45 -7.54 -18.74
N HIS A 85 6.98 -7.37 -19.98
CA HIS A 85 5.86 -8.11 -20.51
C HIS A 85 6.36 -9.51 -20.86
N ALA A 86 5.96 -10.49 -20.06
CA ALA A 86 6.47 -11.85 -20.09
C ALA A 86 5.62 -12.73 -21.01
N GLU A 87 5.41 -12.25 -22.23
CA GLU A 87 4.78 -12.96 -23.33
C GLU A 87 5.81 -13.84 -24.04
N ALA A 88 5.41 -14.96 -24.63
CA ALA A 88 6.33 -15.90 -25.29
C ALA A 88 7.21 -15.22 -26.37
N ALA A 89 6.71 -14.17 -27.02
CA ALA A 89 7.47 -13.41 -28.03
C ALA A 89 8.76 -12.74 -27.48
N ILE A 90 8.89 -12.57 -26.16
CA ILE A 90 10.11 -12.00 -25.57
C ILE A 90 11.25 -13.01 -25.46
N GLU A 91 10.97 -14.31 -25.51
CA GLU A 91 11.95 -15.37 -25.23
C GLU A 91 13.23 -15.27 -26.08
N PRO A 92 13.17 -15.03 -27.41
CA PRO A 92 14.38 -14.88 -28.23
C PRO A 92 15.26 -13.69 -27.83
N HIS A 93 14.65 -12.65 -27.27
CA HIS A 93 15.33 -11.40 -26.90
C HIS A 93 15.74 -11.38 -25.42
N LEU A 94 15.27 -12.33 -24.62
CA LEU A 94 15.41 -12.32 -23.17
C LEU A 94 16.88 -12.28 -22.75
N SER A 95 17.74 -13.10 -23.37
CA SER A 95 19.18 -13.13 -23.08
C SER A 95 19.87 -11.78 -23.38
N SER A 96 19.51 -11.13 -24.50
CA SER A 96 20.04 -9.80 -24.84
C SER A 96 19.57 -8.73 -23.86
N ILE A 97 18.31 -8.80 -23.42
CA ILE A 97 17.76 -7.88 -22.42
C ILE A 97 18.47 -8.06 -21.07
N LEU A 98 18.65 -9.29 -20.61
CA LEU A 98 19.25 -9.58 -19.31
C LEU A 98 20.75 -9.26 -19.29
N SER A 99 21.48 -9.53 -20.37
CA SER A 99 22.90 -9.14 -20.49
C SER A 99 23.09 -7.63 -20.48
N ARG A 100 22.18 -6.85 -21.09
CA ARG A 100 22.19 -5.39 -21.00
C ARG A 100 22.04 -4.91 -19.56
N TYR A 101 21.14 -5.52 -18.79
CA TYR A 101 20.82 -5.11 -17.42
C TYR A 101 21.40 -6.07 -16.37
N SER A 102 22.73 -6.19 -16.35
CA SER A 102 23.45 -7.15 -15.49
C SER A 102 23.32 -6.91 -13.99
N LEU A 103 22.92 -5.70 -13.58
CA LEU A 103 22.80 -5.30 -12.16
C LEU A 103 21.38 -5.41 -11.58
N ILE A 104 20.45 -6.08 -12.29
CA ILE A 104 19.07 -6.22 -11.81
C ILE A 104 19.00 -6.97 -10.48
N ALA A 105 18.35 -6.33 -9.54
CA ALA A 105 18.10 -6.83 -8.20
C ALA A 105 16.61 -7.18 -7.99
N CYS A 106 15.72 -6.56 -8.77
CA CYS A 106 14.27 -6.73 -8.72
C CYS A 106 13.68 -6.95 -10.13
N LEU A 107 13.10 -8.11 -10.37
CA LEU A 107 12.47 -8.46 -11.65
C LEU A 107 10.96 -8.65 -11.48
N SER A 108 10.16 -7.99 -12.32
CA SER A 108 8.72 -8.20 -12.43
C SER A 108 8.35 -8.68 -13.82
N LEU A 109 7.82 -9.89 -13.91
CA LEU A 109 7.34 -10.53 -15.13
C LEU A 109 5.82 -10.54 -15.10
N ARG A 110 5.18 -9.97 -16.12
CA ARG A 110 3.72 -9.88 -16.22
C ARG A 110 3.27 -10.29 -17.60
N CYS A 111 2.34 -11.23 -17.68
CA CYS A 111 1.72 -11.63 -18.94
C CYS A 111 0.23 -11.25 -18.93
N GLY A 112 -0.35 -10.99 -20.10
CA GLY A 112 -1.79 -10.87 -20.27
C GLY A 112 -2.51 -12.16 -19.89
N ARG A 113 -3.80 -12.06 -19.53
CA ARG A 113 -4.57 -13.26 -19.12
C ARG A 113 -4.88 -14.21 -20.28
N LYS A 114 -4.87 -13.69 -21.51
CA LYS A 114 -5.18 -14.43 -22.75
C LYS A 114 -3.94 -14.81 -23.55
N GLU A 115 -2.80 -14.22 -23.22
CA GLU A 115 -1.54 -14.44 -23.92
C GLU A 115 -0.80 -15.68 -23.39
N LEU A 116 0.05 -16.24 -24.25
CA LEU A 116 1.01 -17.27 -23.88
C LEU A 116 2.16 -16.60 -23.13
N SER A 117 2.40 -17.03 -21.90
CA SER A 117 3.51 -16.51 -21.10
C SER A 117 4.81 -17.22 -21.42
N ILE A 118 5.92 -16.63 -20.98
CA ILE A 118 7.20 -17.32 -20.92
C ILE A 118 7.11 -18.69 -20.25
N ASP A 119 7.95 -19.61 -20.70
CA ASP A 119 7.99 -21.01 -20.26
C ASP A 119 9.00 -21.28 -19.11
N ASN A 120 9.22 -22.57 -18.82
CA ASN A 120 10.19 -23.03 -17.82
C ASN A 120 11.63 -22.68 -18.19
N ALA A 121 12.02 -22.82 -19.46
CA ALA A 121 13.38 -22.59 -19.93
C ALA A 121 13.75 -21.12 -19.82
N ALA A 122 12.83 -20.22 -20.20
CA ALA A 122 12.99 -18.79 -20.04
C ALA A 122 13.16 -18.38 -18.56
N LEU A 123 12.42 -19.01 -17.64
CA LEU A 123 12.60 -18.75 -16.20
C LEU A 123 13.94 -19.28 -15.67
N ALA A 124 14.40 -20.44 -16.14
CA ALA A 124 15.70 -20.98 -15.78
C ALA A 124 16.84 -20.05 -16.25
N LEU A 125 16.79 -19.58 -17.50
CA LEU A 125 17.73 -18.58 -18.04
C LEU A 125 17.78 -17.30 -17.20
N ILE A 126 16.64 -16.83 -16.71
CA ILE A 126 16.57 -15.69 -15.78
C ILE A 126 17.32 -15.99 -14.48
N GLY A 127 17.15 -17.20 -13.92
CA GLY A 127 17.85 -17.64 -12.72
C GLY A 127 19.37 -17.64 -12.89
N GLU A 128 19.85 -18.10 -14.05
CA GLU A 128 21.27 -18.17 -14.39
C GLU A 128 21.89 -16.78 -14.59
N GLN A 129 21.27 -15.93 -15.42
CA GLN A 129 21.86 -14.65 -15.81
C GLN A 129 21.70 -13.54 -14.76
N CYS A 130 20.61 -13.55 -13.96
CA CYS A 130 20.34 -12.49 -12.99
C CYS A 130 21.07 -12.71 -11.67
N THR A 131 22.38 -12.44 -11.63
CA THR A 131 23.26 -12.80 -10.49
C THR A 131 22.95 -12.07 -9.17
N ARG A 132 22.35 -10.87 -9.24
CA ARG A 132 22.04 -10.03 -8.07
C ARG A 132 20.56 -10.07 -7.66
N LEU A 133 19.77 -10.95 -8.28
CA LEU A 133 18.33 -10.98 -8.07
C LEU A 133 17.99 -11.40 -6.64
N TYR A 134 17.35 -10.49 -5.90
CA TYR A 134 16.82 -10.77 -4.56
C TYR A 134 15.29 -10.70 -4.50
N ARG A 135 14.65 -10.11 -5.52
CA ARG A 135 13.19 -10.02 -5.62
C ARG A 135 12.69 -10.46 -6.99
N LEU A 136 11.83 -11.48 -7.02
CA LEU A 136 11.12 -11.92 -8.22
C LEU A 136 9.61 -11.77 -8.04
N LYS A 137 8.94 -11.19 -9.04
CA LYS A 137 7.48 -11.08 -9.10
C LYS A 137 6.95 -11.65 -10.42
N LEU A 138 6.18 -12.72 -10.33
CA LEU A 138 5.49 -13.37 -11.43
C LEU A 138 3.99 -13.03 -11.38
N LYS A 139 3.42 -12.61 -12.51
CA LYS A 139 1.99 -12.36 -12.62
C LYS A 139 1.46 -12.91 -13.94
N SER A 140 0.50 -13.82 -13.84
CA SER A 140 -0.17 -14.47 -14.98
C SER A 140 0.78 -15.26 -15.89
N CYS A 141 1.93 -15.69 -15.36
CA CYS A 141 2.85 -16.60 -16.05
C CYS A 141 2.36 -18.04 -15.92
N LYS A 142 1.44 -18.46 -16.79
CA LYS A 142 0.74 -19.76 -16.71
C LYS A 142 1.56 -20.93 -17.24
N ALA A 143 2.47 -20.69 -18.19
CA ALA A 143 3.34 -21.73 -18.75
C ALA A 143 4.47 -22.13 -17.80
N ILE A 144 4.74 -21.33 -16.76
CA ILE A 144 5.69 -21.67 -15.70
C ILE A 144 5.05 -22.72 -14.77
N THR A 145 5.68 -23.88 -14.72
CA THR A 145 5.27 -25.04 -13.93
C THR A 145 6.18 -25.24 -12.70
N ASP A 146 5.95 -26.32 -11.94
CA ASP A 146 6.78 -26.69 -10.79
C ASP A 146 8.25 -26.91 -11.18
N GLU A 147 8.50 -27.48 -12.36
CA GLU A 147 9.86 -27.70 -12.88
C GLU A 147 10.60 -26.39 -13.14
N GLY A 148 9.92 -25.40 -13.72
CA GLY A 148 10.50 -24.08 -13.96
C GLY A 148 10.85 -23.36 -12.66
N ILE A 149 9.96 -23.41 -11.65
CA ILE A 149 10.23 -22.86 -10.33
C ILE A 149 11.40 -23.60 -9.65
N ALA A 150 11.45 -24.92 -9.76
CA ALA A 150 12.53 -25.74 -9.20
C ALA A 150 13.89 -25.41 -9.84
N ALA A 151 13.96 -25.31 -11.16
CA ALA A 151 15.17 -24.93 -11.89
C ALA A 151 15.65 -23.53 -11.47
N PHE A 152 14.74 -22.57 -11.42
CA PHE A 152 15.04 -21.22 -10.94
C PHE A 152 15.52 -21.20 -9.48
N ALA A 153 14.84 -21.95 -8.59
CA ALA A 153 15.18 -22.00 -7.18
C ALA A 153 16.57 -22.59 -6.95
N LYS A 154 16.95 -23.63 -7.68
CA LYS A 154 18.30 -24.21 -7.63
C LYS A 154 19.35 -23.20 -8.10
N ALA A 155 19.08 -22.46 -9.18
CA ALA A 155 20.02 -21.48 -9.72
C ALA A 155 20.15 -20.20 -8.86
N ARG A 156 19.03 -19.70 -8.30
CA ARG A 156 18.94 -18.34 -7.73
C ARG A 156 18.20 -18.22 -6.39
N GLY A 157 17.69 -19.31 -5.82
CA GLY A 157 16.94 -19.29 -4.57
C GLY A 157 17.75 -18.75 -3.37
N HIS A 158 19.05 -19.08 -3.31
CA HIS A 158 19.94 -18.70 -2.20
C HIS A 158 20.10 -17.18 -1.98
N SER A 159 19.90 -16.36 -3.01
CA SER A 159 19.94 -14.89 -2.93
C SER A 159 18.56 -14.25 -2.76
N LEU A 160 17.49 -15.03 -2.93
CA LEU A 160 16.13 -14.54 -2.97
C LEU A 160 15.64 -14.16 -1.57
N LYS A 161 15.26 -12.90 -1.40
CA LYS A 161 14.61 -12.39 -0.17
C LYS A 161 13.11 -12.22 -0.33
N LYS A 162 12.64 -11.99 -1.56
CA LYS A 162 11.23 -11.67 -1.82
C LYS A 162 10.71 -12.40 -3.05
N PHE A 163 9.64 -13.16 -2.87
CA PHE A 163 8.98 -13.86 -3.95
C PHE A 163 7.50 -13.53 -3.98
N SER A 164 7.00 -13.16 -5.16
CA SER A 164 5.58 -12.93 -5.37
C SER A 164 5.11 -13.64 -6.63
N ALA A 165 4.06 -14.45 -6.51
CA ALA A 165 3.45 -15.15 -7.62
C ALA A 165 1.94 -14.95 -7.62
N GLY A 166 1.38 -14.60 -8.79
CA GLY A 166 -0.04 -14.35 -8.96
C GLY A 166 -0.58 -15.02 -10.21
N ALA A 167 -1.55 -15.93 -10.10
CA ALA A 167 -2.15 -16.63 -11.25
C ALA A 167 -1.13 -17.34 -12.16
N CYS A 168 -0.17 -18.04 -11.55
CA CYS A 168 0.86 -18.83 -12.22
C CYS A 168 0.48 -20.32 -12.28
N GLY A 169 1.20 -21.09 -13.11
CA GLY A 169 0.93 -22.52 -13.39
C GLY A 169 1.67 -23.54 -12.52
N PHE A 170 2.26 -23.14 -11.39
CA PHE A 170 2.93 -24.05 -10.45
C PHE A 170 2.04 -24.35 -9.24
N GLY A 171 2.30 -25.49 -8.59
CA GLY A 171 1.56 -26.03 -7.45
C GLY A 171 2.39 -26.04 -6.15
N SER A 172 2.03 -26.95 -5.25
CA SER A 172 2.64 -27.14 -3.92
C SER A 172 4.09 -27.63 -4.01
N LYS A 173 4.37 -28.59 -4.90
CA LYS A 173 5.70 -29.16 -5.16
C LYS A 173 6.75 -28.10 -5.52
N GLY A 174 6.47 -27.24 -6.51
CA GLY A 174 7.39 -26.18 -6.91
C GLY A 174 7.60 -25.16 -5.78
N LEU A 175 6.57 -24.87 -4.99
CA LEU A 175 6.68 -23.95 -3.85
C LEU A 175 7.54 -24.53 -2.72
N ASN A 176 7.42 -25.83 -2.41
CA ASN A 176 8.27 -26.49 -1.41
C ASN A 176 9.74 -26.45 -1.82
N ILE A 177 10.05 -26.82 -3.07
CA ILE A 177 11.41 -26.75 -3.60
C ILE A 177 11.96 -25.33 -3.55
N LEU A 178 11.13 -24.33 -3.87
CA LEU A 178 11.51 -22.92 -3.76
C LEU A 178 11.88 -22.55 -2.32
N LEU A 179 11.06 -22.93 -1.34
CA LEU A 179 11.29 -22.62 0.07
C LEU A 179 12.55 -23.30 0.61
N GLU A 180 12.78 -24.56 0.27
CA GLU A 180 13.98 -25.33 0.65
C GLU A 180 15.27 -24.69 0.11
N ASN A 181 15.23 -24.16 -1.11
CA ASN A 181 16.40 -23.54 -1.75
C ASN A 181 16.52 -22.03 -1.46
N SER A 182 15.62 -21.43 -0.66
CA SER A 182 15.59 -19.99 -0.39
C SER A 182 15.67 -19.66 1.10
N PRO A 183 16.80 -19.94 1.78
CA PRO A 183 16.94 -19.74 3.23
C PRO A 183 16.85 -18.26 3.67
N LYS A 184 17.14 -17.32 2.77
CA LYS A 184 17.08 -15.87 3.03
C LYS A 184 15.71 -15.25 2.70
N LEU A 185 14.69 -16.06 2.39
CA LEU A 185 13.38 -15.55 2.01
C LEU A 185 12.67 -14.90 3.21
N GLU A 186 12.39 -13.62 3.11
CA GLU A 186 11.74 -12.81 4.15
C GLU A 186 10.27 -12.48 3.81
N ASP A 187 9.91 -12.42 2.52
CA ASP A 187 8.61 -11.94 2.02
C ASP A 187 8.07 -12.88 0.94
N LEU A 188 6.97 -13.59 1.26
CA LEU A 188 6.28 -14.51 0.35
C LEU A 188 4.85 -14.02 0.09
N SER A 189 4.51 -13.78 -1.18
CA SER A 189 3.17 -13.35 -1.58
C SER A 189 2.60 -14.21 -2.70
N LEU A 190 1.56 -14.98 -2.38
CA LEU A 190 0.90 -15.91 -3.28
C LEU A 190 -0.54 -15.47 -3.52
N LYS A 191 -0.93 -15.41 -4.79
CA LYS A 191 -2.27 -15.00 -5.21
C LYS A 191 -2.84 -15.90 -6.30
N ARG A 192 -4.06 -16.43 -6.13
CA ARG A 192 -4.78 -17.19 -7.18
C ARG A 192 -3.97 -18.33 -7.82
N LEU A 193 -3.27 -19.12 -7.01
CA LEU A 193 -2.54 -20.29 -7.50
C LEU A 193 -3.48 -21.49 -7.56
N ARG A 194 -4.10 -21.70 -8.73
CA ARG A 194 -5.15 -22.71 -8.92
C ARG A 194 -4.62 -24.15 -8.88
N LYS A 195 -3.41 -24.38 -9.39
CA LYS A 195 -2.79 -25.73 -9.44
C LYS A 195 -2.52 -26.32 -8.06
N MET A 196 -2.49 -25.49 -7.00
CA MET A 196 -2.39 -26.01 -5.62
C MET A 196 -3.65 -26.73 -5.15
N VAL A 197 -4.75 -26.68 -5.90
CA VAL A 197 -5.96 -27.45 -5.62
C VAL A 197 -5.82 -28.89 -6.12
N ASP A 198 -5.07 -29.10 -7.20
CA ASP A 198 -5.00 -30.40 -7.88
C ASP A 198 -4.09 -31.40 -7.15
N ASP A 199 -3.10 -30.92 -6.37
CA ASP A 199 -2.17 -31.75 -5.58
C ASP A 199 -1.83 -31.07 -4.23
N PRO A 200 -2.69 -31.20 -3.21
CA PRO A 200 -2.56 -30.49 -1.94
C PRO A 200 -1.53 -31.16 -1.03
N GLN A 201 -0.25 -30.89 -1.29
CA GLN A 201 0.84 -31.23 -0.36
C GLN A 201 1.02 -30.13 0.69
N PRO A 202 1.33 -30.48 1.95
CA PRO A 202 1.63 -29.49 2.98
C PRO A 202 2.85 -28.67 2.56
N ILE A 203 2.76 -27.35 2.76
CA ILE A 203 3.85 -26.45 2.47
C ILE A 203 4.79 -26.44 3.67
N LEU A 204 5.99 -26.96 3.48
CA LEU A 204 6.95 -27.13 4.55
C LEU A 204 7.63 -25.79 4.87
N PRO A 205 7.97 -25.54 6.15
CA PRO A 205 8.78 -24.39 6.54
C PRO A 205 10.23 -24.57 6.10
N GLY A 206 10.50 -24.44 4.79
CA GLY A 206 11.86 -24.49 4.24
C GLY A 206 12.65 -23.19 4.48
N ALA A 207 11.96 -22.07 4.65
CA ALA A 207 12.56 -20.75 4.89
C ALA A 207 12.38 -20.31 6.35
N SER A 208 13.43 -20.43 7.16
CA SER A 208 13.41 -20.05 8.59
C SER A 208 13.33 -18.53 8.84
N GLY A 209 13.67 -17.72 7.84
CA GLY A 209 13.70 -16.26 7.93
C GLY A 209 12.42 -15.52 7.54
N LEU A 210 11.30 -16.22 7.33
CA LEU A 210 10.09 -15.60 6.77
C LEU A 210 9.46 -14.60 7.76
N ARG A 211 9.38 -13.32 7.35
CA ARG A 211 8.81 -12.23 8.16
C ARG A 211 7.43 -11.79 7.68
N ARG A 212 7.13 -11.99 6.40
CA ARG A 212 5.87 -11.62 5.77
C ARG A 212 5.34 -12.75 4.91
N LEU A 213 4.09 -13.12 5.16
CA LEU A 213 3.36 -14.11 4.37
C LEU A 213 2.02 -13.51 3.93
N CYS A 214 1.74 -13.58 2.64
CA CYS A 214 0.51 -13.07 2.06
C CYS A 214 -0.12 -14.13 1.15
N ILE A 215 -1.28 -14.64 1.54
CA ILE A 215 -2.04 -15.68 0.84
C ILE A 215 -3.39 -15.09 0.45
N LYS A 216 -3.65 -14.99 -0.86
CA LYS A 216 -4.89 -14.39 -1.39
C LYS A 216 -5.55 -15.26 -2.45
N GLU A 217 -6.87 -15.44 -2.35
CA GLU A 217 -7.68 -16.15 -3.35
C GLU A 217 -7.14 -17.59 -3.59
N ILE A 218 -6.83 -18.32 -2.50
CA ILE A 218 -6.38 -19.71 -2.54
C ILE A 218 -7.36 -20.56 -1.71
N MET A 219 -7.87 -21.65 -2.28
CA MET A 219 -8.93 -22.45 -1.65
C MET A 219 -8.37 -23.45 -0.63
N CYS A 220 -7.26 -24.12 -0.95
CA CYS A 220 -6.62 -25.13 -0.09
C CYS A 220 -5.71 -24.47 0.94
N THR A 221 -6.26 -23.79 1.95
CA THR A 221 -5.42 -23.03 2.89
C THR A 221 -4.84 -23.83 4.04
N HIS A 222 -5.37 -25.01 4.31
CA HIS A 222 -4.85 -25.94 5.31
C HIS A 222 -3.39 -26.34 5.02
N ILE A 223 -2.97 -26.39 3.75
CA ILE A 223 -1.59 -26.73 3.37
C ILE A 223 -0.57 -25.70 3.87
N PHE A 224 -1.00 -24.47 4.19
CA PHE A 224 -0.11 -23.41 4.67
C PHE A 224 0.08 -23.42 6.18
N VAL A 225 -0.66 -24.24 6.93
CA VAL A 225 -0.61 -24.25 8.39
C VAL A 225 0.80 -24.58 8.87
N THR A 226 1.43 -25.60 8.30
CA THR A 226 2.81 -26.02 8.61
C THR A 226 3.83 -24.93 8.30
N LEU A 227 3.65 -24.18 7.21
CA LEU A 227 4.50 -23.05 6.89
C LEU A 227 4.32 -21.92 7.92
N ILE A 228 3.07 -21.60 8.26
CA ILE A 228 2.76 -20.51 9.19
C ILE A 228 3.29 -20.84 10.59
N THR A 229 2.99 -22.02 11.13
CA THR A 229 3.43 -22.41 12.47
C THR A 229 4.93 -22.65 12.56
N GLY A 230 5.57 -23.09 11.47
CA GLY A 230 7.03 -23.22 11.41
C GLY A 230 7.77 -21.88 11.31
N SER A 231 7.10 -20.81 10.88
CA SER A 231 7.71 -19.48 10.67
C SER A 231 7.68 -18.62 11.94
N LYS A 232 8.51 -18.94 12.93
CA LYS A 232 8.50 -18.29 14.27
C LYS A 232 8.75 -16.77 14.26
N HIS A 233 9.41 -16.25 13.22
CA HIS A 233 9.71 -14.81 13.07
C HIS A 233 8.69 -14.06 12.19
N LEU A 234 7.52 -14.67 11.94
CA LEU A 234 6.49 -14.06 11.11
C LEU A 234 5.88 -12.84 11.83
N ARG A 235 6.10 -11.66 11.23
CA ARG A 235 5.58 -10.38 11.74
C ARG A 235 4.33 -9.92 11.04
N ILE A 236 4.16 -10.29 9.76
CA ILE A 236 3.05 -9.85 8.92
C ILE A 236 2.36 -11.06 8.28
N LEU A 237 1.09 -11.27 8.62
CA LEU A 237 0.25 -12.30 8.03
C LEU A 237 -0.95 -11.67 7.33
N VAL A 238 -1.09 -11.93 6.02
CA VAL A 238 -2.20 -11.44 5.21
C VAL A 238 -2.95 -12.63 4.61
N LEU A 239 -4.20 -12.81 5.00
CA LEU A 239 -5.10 -13.85 4.53
C LEU A 239 -6.34 -13.20 3.90
N ALA A 240 -6.56 -13.41 2.60
CA ALA A 240 -7.71 -12.81 1.92
C ALA A 240 -8.44 -13.77 0.97
N ARG A 241 -9.79 -13.77 1.02
CA ARG A 241 -10.68 -14.51 0.11
C ARG A 241 -10.35 -16.00 0.05
N ASN A 242 -10.26 -16.61 1.21
CA ASN A 242 -10.02 -18.04 1.35
C ASN A 242 -11.31 -18.68 1.92
N SER A 243 -11.82 -19.74 1.30
CA SER A 243 -13.13 -20.31 1.60
C SER A 243 -13.19 -21.24 2.83
N ALA A 244 -12.03 -21.59 3.40
CA ALA A 244 -11.95 -22.50 4.55
C ALA A 244 -12.49 -21.86 5.84
N ILE A 245 -12.86 -22.71 6.82
CA ILE A 245 -13.14 -22.30 8.19
C ILE A 245 -11.80 -22.13 8.91
N TRP A 246 -11.56 -20.96 9.51
CA TRP A 246 -10.24 -20.62 10.05
C TRP A 246 -10.09 -20.73 11.56
N ASP A 247 -11.15 -21.02 12.31
CA ASP A 247 -11.15 -20.98 13.78
C ASP A 247 -10.11 -21.92 14.40
N LEU A 248 -10.09 -23.17 13.99
CA LEU A 248 -9.12 -24.16 14.46
C LEU A 248 -7.69 -23.76 14.07
N PHE A 249 -7.50 -23.17 12.89
CA PHE A 249 -6.19 -22.72 12.43
C PHE A 249 -5.71 -21.52 13.22
N PHE A 250 -6.56 -20.52 13.51
CA PHE A 250 -6.17 -19.38 14.34
C PHE A 250 -5.82 -19.79 15.76
N LYS A 251 -6.50 -20.79 16.33
CA LYS A 251 -6.14 -21.34 17.65
C LYS A 251 -4.71 -21.90 17.67
N LEU A 252 -4.28 -22.58 16.61
CA LEU A 252 -2.91 -23.09 16.46
C LEU A 252 -1.92 -21.95 16.16
N ILE A 253 -2.25 -21.11 15.18
CA ILE A 253 -1.35 -20.05 14.67
C ILE A 253 -1.06 -19.00 15.73
N CYS A 254 -2.09 -18.52 16.46
CA CYS A 254 -1.90 -17.46 17.44
C CYS A 254 -1.12 -17.92 18.68
N LYS A 255 -1.06 -19.23 18.93
CA LYS A 255 -0.22 -19.82 19.99
C LYS A 255 1.26 -19.86 19.60
N GLU A 256 1.55 -20.12 18.33
CA GLU A 256 2.90 -20.36 17.81
C GLU A 256 3.57 -19.10 17.21
N LEU A 257 2.86 -17.97 17.13
CA LEU A 257 3.37 -16.71 16.54
C LEU A 257 3.46 -15.56 17.57
N PRO A 258 4.49 -15.55 18.45
CA PRO A 258 4.63 -14.52 19.48
C PRO A 258 5.05 -13.15 18.91
N GLU A 259 5.70 -13.11 17.73
CA GLU A 259 6.20 -11.87 17.10
C GLU A 259 5.23 -11.24 16.10
N LEU A 260 3.98 -11.69 16.04
CA LEU A 260 3.01 -11.18 15.07
C LEU A 260 2.66 -9.71 15.37
N VAL A 261 2.90 -8.83 14.39
CA VAL A 261 2.69 -7.38 14.50
C VAL A 261 1.52 -6.91 13.63
N GLU A 262 1.34 -7.50 12.45
CA GLU A 262 0.31 -7.12 11.49
C GLU A 262 -0.48 -8.34 11.02
N LEU A 263 -1.80 -8.32 11.24
CA LEU A 263 -2.73 -9.37 10.83
C LEU A 263 -3.84 -8.80 9.96
N HIS A 264 -3.91 -9.23 8.72
CA HIS A 264 -4.96 -8.84 7.78
C HIS A 264 -5.81 -10.04 7.41
N ILE A 265 -7.10 -9.94 7.72
CA ILE A 265 -8.15 -10.91 7.46
C ILE A 265 -9.18 -10.22 6.55
N ASP A 266 -9.37 -10.73 5.34
CA ASP A 266 -10.37 -10.21 4.40
C ASP A 266 -11.16 -11.34 3.77
N SER A 267 -12.49 -11.28 3.85
CA SER A 267 -13.39 -12.25 3.20
C SER A 267 -13.08 -13.71 3.62
N LEU A 268 -12.89 -13.94 4.92
CA LEU A 268 -12.67 -15.26 5.52
C LEU A 268 -13.89 -15.69 6.34
N ARG A 269 -14.14 -17.00 6.39
CA ARG A 269 -15.10 -17.57 7.35
C ARG A 269 -14.41 -17.78 8.69
N ILE A 270 -14.65 -16.85 9.62
CA ILE A 270 -14.20 -16.92 11.01
C ILE A 270 -15.39 -16.76 11.97
N GLY A 271 -15.34 -17.47 13.08
CA GLY A 271 -16.24 -17.35 14.23
C GLY A 271 -15.62 -16.57 15.40
N SER A 272 -16.35 -16.47 16.50
CA SER A 272 -15.90 -15.82 17.75
C SER A 272 -14.63 -16.47 18.34
N VAL A 273 -14.47 -17.79 18.16
CA VAL A 273 -13.31 -18.55 18.65
C VAL A 273 -12.01 -18.10 17.97
N ALA A 274 -12.06 -17.76 16.68
CA ALA A 274 -10.91 -17.21 15.98
C ALA A 274 -10.51 -15.85 16.55
N LEU A 275 -11.49 -14.96 16.80
CA LEU A 275 -11.24 -13.62 17.34
C LEU A 275 -10.64 -13.69 18.76
N ALA A 276 -11.18 -14.56 19.61
CA ALA A 276 -10.60 -14.83 20.93
C ALA A 276 -9.16 -15.39 20.83
N SER A 277 -8.88 -16.24 19.83
CA SER A 277 -7.52 -16.74 19.62
C SER A 277 -6.55 -15.62 19.20
N ILE A 278 -7.01 -14.66 18.39
CA ILE A 278 -6.22 -13.49 17.97
C ILE A 278 -5.86 -12.60 19.15
N ALA A 279 -6.71 -12.53 20.19
CA ALA A 279 -6.42 -11.78 21.42
C ALA A 279 -5.13 -12.22 22.12
N ASN A 280 -4.68 -13.47 21.91
CA ASN A 280 -3.40 -13.95 22.45
C ASN A 280 -2.17 -13.31 21.79
N CYS A 281 -2.32 -12.63 20.64
CA CYS A 281 -1.24 -11.94 19.96
C CYS A 281 -0.97 -10.56 20.59
N THR A 282 -0.31 -10.53 21.75
CA THR A 282 -0.11 -9.30 22.56
C THR A 282 0.77 -8.22 21.91
N ASN A 283 1.59 -8.60 20.92
CA ASN A 283 2.44 -7.69 20.14
C ASN A 283 1.76 -7.08 18.92
N LEU A 284 0.47 -7.37 18.70
CA LEU A 284 -0.26 -6.92 17.53
C LEU A 284 -0.43 -5.39 17.52
N GLU A 285 0.09 -4.75 16.48
CA GLU A 285 -0.02 -3.30 16.25
C GLU A 285 -1.02 -2.95 15.15
N VAL A 286 -1.24 -3.84 14.19
CA VAL A 286 -2.13 -3.61 13.04
C VAL A 286 -3.07 -4.79 12.88
N LEU A 287 -4.37 -4.51 12.98
CA LEU A 287 -5.44 -5.49 12.76
C LEU A 287 -6.39 -4.98 11.69
N HIS A 288 -6.57 -5.77 10.64
CA HIS A 288 -7.53 -5.50 9.58
C HIS A 288 -8.50 -6.66 9.45
N VAL A 289 -9.75 -6.45 9.84
CA VAL A 289 -10.84 -7.44 9.78
C VAL A 289 -11.88 -6.93 8.79
N SER A 290 -12.04 -7.63 7.67
CA SER A 290 -12.93 -7.24 6.58
C SER A 290 -13.80 -8.40 6.14
N LYS A 291 -15.12 -8.19 6.04
CA LYS A 291 -16.08 -9.15 5.43
C LYS A 291 -15.97 -10.56 6.00
N VAL A 292 -15.91 -10.67 7.33
CA VAL A 292 -15.85 -11.96 8.01
C VAL A 292 -17.26 -12.49 8.30
N SER A 293 -17.41 -13.81 8.48
CA SER A 293 -18.75 -14.42 8.67
C SER A 293 -19.40 -14.02 9.99
N GLU A 294 -18.64 -13.93 11.09
CA GLU A 294 -19.14 -13.54 12.41
C GLU A 294 -18.22 -12.50 13.04
N CYS A 295 -18.71 -11.27 13.19
CA CYS A 295 -18.09 -10.21 13.99
C CYS A 295 -18.92 -10.03 15.27
N SER A 296 -18.67 -10.82 16.32
CA SER A 296 -19.38 -10.64 17.60
C SER A 296 -18.66 -9.64 18.51
N ASP A 297 -19.42 -8.91 19.33
CA ASP A 297 -18.87 -8.00 20.34
C ASP A 297 -17.93 -8.73 21.30
N ALA A 298 -18.31 -9.92 21.76
CA ALA A 298 -17.47 -10.76 22.62
C ALA A 298 -16.07 -10.97 22.04
N GLY A 299 -15.94 -11.26 20.74
CA GLY A 299 -14.65 -11.47 20.10
C GLY A 299 -13.77 -10.22 20.08
N PHE A 300 -14.36 -9.04 19.86
CA PHE A 300 -13.62 -7.78 19.87
C PHE A 300 -13.34 -7.26 21.27
N THR A 301 -14.18 -7.58 22.25
CA THR A 301 -13.90 -7.36 23.67
C THR A 301 -12.67 -8.14 24.09
N GLU A 302 -12.54 -9.41 23.74
CA GLU A 302 -11.32 -10.20 24.00
C GLU A 302 -10.08 -9.57 23.32
N ILE A 303 -10.20 -9.19 22.04
CA ILE A 303 -9.12 -8.52 21.31
C ILE A 303 -8.71 -7.22 22.01
N ALA A 304 -9.66 -6.43 22.50
CA ALA A 304 -9.36 -5.20 23.23
C ALA A 304 -8.55 -5.47 24.50
N HIS A 305 -8.88 -6.54 25.25
CA HIS A 305 -8.18 -6.91 26.47
C HIS A 305 -6.76 -7.43 26.21
N GLY A 306 -6.58 -8.25 25.17
CA GLY A 306 -5.30 -8.88 24.83
C GLY A 306 -4.35 -8.02 24.00
N CYS A 307 -4.86 -7.32 22.97
CA CYS A 307 -4.07 -6.57 21.99
C CYS A 307 -3.93 -5.08 22.36
N ARG A 308 -3.34 -4.77 23.53
CA ARG A 308 -3.23 -3.39 24.04
C ARG A 308 -2.23 -2.50 23.28
N ASN A 309 -1.41 -3.08 22.41
CA ASN A 309 -0.43 -2.37 21.60
C ASN A 309 -0.97 -1.94 20.22
N LEU A 310 -2.28 -2.10 20.00
CA LEU A 310 -2.91 -1.81 18.72
C LEU A 310 -2.77 -0.32 18.36
N LYS A 311 -2.19 -0.06 17.18
CA LYS A 311 -2.01 1.27 16.60
C LYS A 311 -2.92 1.50 15.41
N LYS A 312 -3.26 0.46 14.66
CA LYS A 312 -4.12 0.56 13.48
C LYS A 312 -5.19 -0.52 13.51
N LEU A 313 -6.44 -0.08 13.41
CA LEU A 313 -7.59 -0.96 13.39
C LEU A 313 -8.47 -0.65 12.20
N TYR A 314 -8.75 -1.67 11.39
CA TYR A 314 -9.72 -1.61 10.31
C TYR A 314 -10.79 -2.68 10.55
N ILE A 315 -12.05 -2.27 10.56
CA ILE A 315 -13.21 -3.15 10.73
C ILE A 315 -14.22 -2.85 9.63
N ASP A 316 -14.60 -3.87 8.86
CA ASP A 316 -15.76 -3.86 7.96
C ASP A 316 -16.88 -4.70 8.60
N GLY A 317 -17.84 -4.02 9.22
CA GLY A 317 -19.00 -4.59 9.91
C GLY A 317 -20.17 -4.95 9.00
N ARG A 318 -20.02 -4.89 7.67
CA ARG A 318 -21.01 -5.43 6.71
C ARG A 318 -20.96 -6.97 6.71
N CYS A 319 -21.30 -7.52 7.85
CA CYS A 319 -21.35 -8.94 8.17
C CYS A 319 -22.80 -9.28 8.55
N PRO A 320 -23.23 -10.54 8.42
CA PRO A 320 -24.60 -10.96 8.74
C PRO A 320 -25.00 -10.63 10.19
N ASN A 321 -24.05 -10.78 11.12
CA ASN A 321 -24.18 -10.35 12.51
C ASN A 321 -23.31 -9.09 12.71
N PRO A 322 -23.91 -7.89 12.70
CA PRO A 322 -23.17 -6.65 12.91
C PRO A 322 -22.70 -6.55 14.36
N MET A 323 -21.47 -6.07 14.53
CA MET A 323 -20.94 -5.68 15.82
C MET A 323 -21.83 -4.58 16.45
N GLY A 324 -22.13 -4.72 17.73
CA GLY A 324 -22.81 -3.72 18.55
C GLY A 324 -21.84 -2.70 19.15
N GLU A 325 -22.25 -2.07 20.25
CA GLU A 325 -21.45 -1.01 20.87
C GLU A 325 -20.42 -1.51 21.89
N GLU A 326 -20.65 -2.68 22.50
CA GLU A 326 -19.80 -3.21 23.58
C GLU A 326 -18.37 -3.46 23.11
N GLY A 327 -18.19 -4.04 21.92
CA GLY A 327 -16.87 -4.30 21.35
C GLY A 327 -16.09 -3.01 21.09
N LEU A 328 -16.76 -1.98 20.56
CA LEU A 328 -16.14 -0.66 20.32
C LEU A 328 -15.81 0.07 21.63
N LEU A 329 -16.68 -0.02 22.63
CA LEU A 329 -16.43 0.54 23.96
C LEU A 329 -15.20 -0.11 24.62
N ALA A 330 -15.07 -1.44 24.55
CA ALA A 330 -13.91 -2.16 25.06
C ALA A 330 -12.63 -1.71 24.34
N LEU A 331 -12.66 -1.60 23.01
CA LEU A 331 -11.53 -1.10 22.21
C LEU A 331 -11.12 0.32 22.64
N GLY A 332 -12.09 1.22 22.84
CA GLY A 332 -11.84 2.58 23.32
C GLY A 332 -11.26 2.64 24.74
N LYS A 333 -11.58 1.67 25.61
CA LYS A 333 -11.07 1.60 26.99
C LYS A 333 -9.67 1.01 27.08
N HIS A 334 -9.32 0.03 26.24
CA HIS A 334 -8.09 -0.74 26.41
C HIS A 334 -7.01 -0.47 25.34
N CYS A 335 -7.38 -0.06 24.12
CA CYS A 335 -6.44 0.18 23.01
C CYS A 335 -6.01 1.66 22.91
N LEU A 336 -5.38 2.19 23.96
CA LEU A 336 -5.05 3.62 24.09
C LEU A 336 -3.99 4.15 23.08
N LYS A 337 -3.29 3.25 22.39
CA LYS A 337 -2.23 3.57 21.41
C LYS A 337 -2.74 3.70 19.97
N LEU A 338 -4.06 3.69 19.76
CA LEU A 338 -4.67 3.78 18.44
C LEU A 338 -4.34 5.10 17.73
N GLN A 339 -3.69 4.98 16.57
CA GLN A 339 -3.29 6.06 15.67
C GLN A 339 -4.14 6.10 14.40
N GLU A 340 -4.69 4.95 13.98
CA GLU A 340 -5.52 4.83 12.79
C GLU A 340 -6.73 3.93 13.06
N LEU A 341 -7.92 4.48 12.84
CA LEU A 341 -9.18 3.77 13.00
C LEU A 341 -10.02 3.88 11.74
N VAL A 342 -10.40 2.75 11.16
CA VAL A 342 -11.28 2.67 10.00
C VAL A 342 -12.45 1.77 10.32
N LEU A 343 -13.66 2.35 10.36
CA LEU A 343 -14.91 1.64 10.61
C LEU A 343 -15.79 1.75 9.37
N ILE A 344 -16.24 0.61 8.86
CA ILE A 344 -17.10 0.54 7.69
C ILE A 344 -18.33 -0.30 7.98
N GLY A 345 -19.53 0.29 7.91
CA GLY A 345 -20.78 -0.43 8.15
C GLY A 345 -20.89 -1.06 9.54
N VAL A 346 -20.22 -0.46 10.53
CA VAL A 346 -20.31 -0.83 11.95
C VAL A 346 -21.36 0.06 12.61
N ASN A 347 -22.15 -0.46 13.55
CA ASN A 347 -23.08 0.35 14.32
C ASN A 347 -22.31 1.16 15.38
N VAL A 348 -21.99 2.41 15.07
CA VAL A 348 -21.22 3.30 15.96
C VAL A 348 -22.18 4.17 16.75
N THR A 349 -22.23 4.00 18.07
CA THR A 349 -23.01 4.86 18.97
C THR A 349 -22.20 6.08 19.42
N ARG A 350 -22.88 7.14 19.86
CA ARG A 350 -22.22 8.32 20.43
C ARG A 350 -21.31 7.96 21.61
N LEU A 351 -21.75 7.05 22.48
CA LEU A 351 -20.99 6.62 23.65
C LEU A 351 -19.69 5.90 23.28
N SER A 352 -19.76 4.97 22.32
CA SER A 352 -18.58 4.23 21.86
C SER A 352 -17.57 5.15 21.17
N LEU A 353 -18.06 6.07 20.34
CA LEU A 353 -17.21 7.07 19.69
C LEU A 353 -16.59 8.04 20.71
N ASP A 354 -17.37 8.57 21.64
CA ASP A 354 -16.91 9.49 22.69
C ASP A 354 -15.79 8.87 23.53
N THR A 355 -15.95 7.59 23.90
CA THR A 355 -14.94 6.83 24.63
C THR A 355 -13.65 6.71 23.83
N ILE A 356 -13.73 6.38 22.53
CA ILE A 356 -12.56 6.27 21.66
C ILE A 356 -11.84 7.61 21.53
N VAL A 357 -12.56 8.69 21.21
CA VAL A 357 -11.93 10.01 20.99
C VAL A 357 -11.36 10.63 22.26
N THR A 358 -11.94 10.31 23.43
CA THR A 358 -11.47 10.80 24.74
C THR A 358 -10.22 10.05 25.21
N ASN A 359 -10.15 8.74 24.95
CA ASN A 359 -9.06 7.90 25.45
C ASN A 359 -7.90 7.75 24.45
N CYS A 360 -8.16 7.82 23.15
CA CYS A 360 -7.15 7.63 22.09
C CYS A 360 -6.57 8.97 21.60
N ASN A 361 -5.86 9.69 22.47
CA ASN A 361 -5.35 11.05 22.19
C ASN A 361 -4.30 11.12 21.07
N VAL A 362 -3.76 9.98 20.65
CA VAL A 362 -2.75 9.86 19.58
C VAL A 362 -3.36 9.54 18.20
N LEU A 363 -4.69 9.59 18.08
CA LEU A 363 -5.38 9.25 16.84
C LEU A 363 -5.08 10.26 15.73
N GLU A 364 -4.37 9.82 14.69
CA GLU A 364 -3.96 10.64 13.57
C GLU A 364 -4.87 10.48 12.34
N ARG A 365 -5.50 9.32 12.20
CA ARG A 365 -6.29 8.96 11.01
C ARG A 365 -7.59 8.30 11.43
N MET A 366 -8.70 8.87 11.02
CA MET A 366 -10.03 8.29 11.24
C MET A 366 -10.77 8.19 9.92
N ALA A 367 -11.39 7.04 9.65
CA ALA A 367 -12.32 6.87 8.56
C ALA A 367 -13.61 6.20 9.02
N LEU A 368 -14.74 6.85 8.76
CA LEU A 368 -16.09 6.39 9.09
C LEU A 368 -16.87 6.26 7.80
N CYS A 369 -17.30 5.05 7.45
CA CYS A 369 -17.93 4.78 6.16
C CYS A 369 -19.22 3.99 6.34
N SER A 370 -20.34 4.47 5.77
CA SER A 370 -21.64 3.78 5.83
C SER A 370 -22.10 3.50 7.26
N THR A 371 -21.90 4.46 8.16
CA THR A 371 -22.35 4.41 9.55
C THR A 371 -23.50 5.40 9.73
N GLU A 372 -24.73 4.91 9.78
CA GLU A 372 -25.94 5.76 9.83
C GLU A 372 -26.08 6.53 11.14
N ALA A 373 -25.48 6.05 12.23
CA ALA A 373 -25.53 6.70 13.53
C ALA A 373 -24.52 7.86 13.69
N VAL A 374 -23.64 8.11 12.71
CA VAL A 374 -22.63 9.18 12.79
C VAL A 374 -23.17 10.44 12.09
N GLY A 375 -23.68 11.38 12.88
CA GLY A 375 -24.18 12.67 12.42
C GLY A 375 -23.30 13.86 12.82
N ASP A 376 -23.89 15.05 12.78
CA ASP A 376 -23.20 16.31 13.07
C ASP A 376 -22.68 16.40 14.51
N ALA A 377 -23.42 15.84 15.47
CA ALA A 377 -23.05 15.86 16.89
C ALA A 377 -21.82 14.99 17.17
N GLU A 378 -21.75 13.80 16.56
CA GLU A 378 -20.59 12.91 16.66
C GLU A 378 -19.39 13.55 15.97
N LEU A 379 -19.59 14.20 14.82
CA LEU A 379 -18.52 14.92 14.13
C LEU A 379 -18.00 16.11 14.94
N ALA A 380 -18.88 16.86 15.60
CA ALA A 380 -18.50 17.93 16.51
C ALA A 380 -17.68 17.40 17.69
N CYS A 381 -18.06 16.24 18.27
CA CYS A 381 -17.30 15.58 19.32
C CYS A 381 -15.88 15.18 18.85
N ILE A 382 -15.76 14.59 17.64
CA ILE A 382 -14.43 14.31 17.04
C ILE A 382 -13.64 15.61 16.89
N ALA A 383 -14.27 16.67 16.39
CA ALA A 383 -13.62 17.95 16.14
C ALA A 383 -13.06 18.56 17.42
N GLU A 384 -13.83 18.51 18.51
CA GLU A 384 -13.47 19.07 19.80
C GLU A 384 -12.36 18.28 20.50
N LYS A 385 -12.45 16.94 20.50
CA LYS A 385 -11.58 16.08 21.31
C LYS A 385 -10.32 15.59 20.59
N CYS A 386 -10.35 15.41 19.27
CA CYS A 386 -9.22 14.84 18.52
C CYS A 386 -8.19 15.89 18.05
N SER A 387 -7.33 16.36 18.96
CA SER A 387 -6.30 17.36 18.64
C SER A 387 -5.18 16.86 17.71
N SER A 388 -4.87 15.55 17.76
CA SER A 388 -3.81 14.90 16.95
C SER A 388 -4.26 14.51 15.53
N LEU A 389 -5.54 14.69 15.18
CA LEU A 389 -6.11 14.16 13.94
C LEU A 389 -5.56 14.89 12.71
N LYS A 390 -4.88 14.14 11.83
CA LYS A 390 -4.27 14.63 10.59
C LYS A 390 -5.11 14.32 9.36
N LYS A 391 -5.83 13.20 9.34
CA LYS A 391 -6.65 12.79 8.20
C LYS A 391 -8.02 12.28 8.65
N LEU A 392 -9.07 12.84 8.08
CA LEU A 392 -10.44 12.42 8.31
C LEU A 392 -11.10 12.03 6.99
N CYS A 393 -11.69 10.84 6.93
CA CYS A 393 -12.46 10.39 5.78
C CYS A 393 -13.86 9.95 6.23
N ILE A 394 -14.89 10.68 5.80
CA ILE A 394 -16.28 10.31 6.07
C ILE A 394 -16.93 9.96 4.74
N LYS A 395 -17.65 8.84 4.72
CA LYS A 395 -18.36 8.43 3.51
C LYS A 395 -19.74 7.88 3.82
N ASN A 396 -20.77 8.39 3.15
CA ASN A 396 -22.13 7.87 3.26
C ASN A 396 -22.63 7.85 4.73
N CYS A 397 -22.48 8.98 5.41
CA CYS A 397 -22.97 9.23 6.76
C CYS A 397 -23.91 10.46 6.72
N PRO A 398 -24.90 10.57 7.62
CA PRO A 398 -25.85 11.69 7.66
C PRO A 398 -25.22 12.94 8.30
N ILE A 399 -24.25 13.52 7.61
CA ILE A 399 -23.56 14.75 8.03
C ILE A 399 -24.03 15.89 7.14
N SER A 400 -24.27 17.04 7.76
CA SER A 400 -24.67 18.29 7.12
C SER A 400 -23.57 19.35 7.19
N ASP A 401 -23.87 20.52 6.64
CA ASP A 401 -23.02 21.71 6.75
C ASP A 401 -22.70 22.09 8.21
N VAL A 402 -23.59 21.78 9.17
CA VAL A 402 -23.38 22.05 10.61
C VAL A 402 -22.19 21.26 11.14
N GLY A 403 -22.09 19.97 10.79
CA GLY A 403 -20.95 19.13 11.18
C GLY A 403 -19.63 19.61 10.57
N ILE A 404 -19.67 20.10 9.32
CA ILE A 404 -18.50 20.71 8.66
C ILE A 404 -18.07 22.00 9.36
N GLU A 405 -19.03 22.81 9.84
CA GLU A 405 -18.74 23.99 10.64
C GLU A 405 -18.08 23.62 11.99
N GLY A 406 -18.49 22.51 12.61
CA GLY A 406 -17.81 21.94 13.77
C GLY A 406 -16.33 21.64 13.49
N LEU A 407 -16.03 21.00 12.35
CA LEU A 407 -14.64 20.74 11.93
C LEU A 407 -13.82 22.01 11.66
N LEU A 408 -14.45 23.13 11.29
CA LEU A 408 -13.76 24.40 11.14
C LEU A 408 -13.24 24.94 12.48
N LYS A 409 -13.96 24.66 13.58
CA LYS A 409 -13.64 25.11 14.94
C LYS A 409 -12.66 24.15 15.65
N GLY A 410 -12.66 22.85 15.30
CA GLY A 410 -11.86 21.81 15.97
C GLY A 410 -10.72 21.20 15.12
N CYS A 411 -10.02 20.17 15.63
CA CYS A 411 -8.92 19.47 14.93
C CYS A 411 -7.84 20.39 14.31
N PRO A 412 -6.94 21.01 15.11
CA PRO A 412 -5.95 21.98 14.62
C PRO A 412 -4.90 21.38 13.70
N ASN A 413 -4.56 20.09 13.86
CA ASN A 413 -3.51 19.41 13.09
C ASN A 413 -4.02 18.74 11.79
N LEU A 414 -5.26 19.03 11.40
CA LEU A 414 -5.89 18.41 10.25
C LEU A 414 -5.20 18.84 8.96
N THR A 415 -4.82 17.88 8.12
CA THR A 415 -4.13 18.14 6.84
C THR A 415 -4.94 17.68 5.64
N LYS A 416 -5.79 16.66 5.82
CA LYS A 416 -6.63 16.09 4.76
C LYS A 416 -8.02 15.77 5.27
N VAL A 417 -9.04 16.25 4.58
CA VAL A 417 -10.45 15.91 4.84
C VAL A 417 -11.07 15.38 3.58
N LYS A 418 -11.79 14.27 3.68
CA LYS A 418 -12.52 13.69 2.57
C LYS A 418 -13.92 13.35 3.02
N VAL A 419 -14.92 14.08 2.56
CA VAL A 419 -16.33 13.79 2.83
C VAL A 419 -16.93 13.38 1.50
N LYS A 420 -17.48 12.16 1.43
CA LYS A 420 -18.02 11.58 0.21
C LYS A 420 -19.41 10.96 0.37
N ARG A 421 -20.29 11.14 -0.61
CA ARG A 421 -21.69 10.72 -0.56
C ARG A 421 -22.44 11.14 0.72
N CYS A 422 -22.18 12.32 1.28
CA CYS A 422 -22.98 12.91 2.36
C CYS A 422 -23.94 13.91 1.72
N LYS A 423 -25.25 13.61 1.75
CA LYS A 423 -26.25 14.31 0.92
C LYS A 423 -26.48 15.76 1.35
N ASP A 424 -26.27 16.05 2.62
CA ASP A 424 -26.61 17.33 3.24
C ASP A 424 -25.40 18.29 3.34
N VAL A 425 -24.26 17.92 2.73
CA VAL A 425 -23.08 18.79 2.61
C VAL A 425 -23.13 19.55 1.29
N THR A 426 -23.24 20.87 1.38
CA THR A 426 -23.35 21.75 0.21
C THR A 426 -21.98 22.19 -0.32
N ILE A 427 -21.97 22.73 -1.54
CA ILE A 427 -20.78 23.35 -2.12
C ILE A 427 -20.34 24.57 -1.28
N ILE A 428 -21.27 25.26 -0.63
CA ILE A 428 -21.00 26.48 0.15
C ILE A 428 -20.13 26.14 1.36
N SER A 429 -20.47 25.11 2.13
CA SER A 429 -19.65 24.67 3.26
C SER A 429 -18.26 24.21 2.80
N SER A 430 -18.17 23.60 1.62
CA SER A 430 -16.89 23.21 1.03
C SER A 430 -15.99 24.39 0.68
N MET A 431 -16.57 25.44 0.08
CA MET A 431 -15.87 26.68 -0.22
C MET A 431 -15.44 27.41 1.06
N LEU A 432 -16.34 27.52 2.04
CA LEU A 432 -16.03 28.13 3.35
C LEU A 432 -14.92 27.38 4.08
N PHE A 433 -14.93 26.04 4.01
CA PHE A 433 -13.89 25.21 4.60
C PHE A 433 -12.51 25.51 4.01
N GLN A 434 -12.41 25.56 2.68
CA GLN A 434 -11.16 25.88 1.98
C GLN A 434 -10.69 27.32 2.21
N LEU A 435 -11.63 28.27 2.33
CA LEU A 435 -11.30 29.67 2.61
C LEU A 435 -10.70 29.85 4.01
N ARG A 436 -11.30 29.23 5.03
CA ARG A 436 -10.85 29.35 6.42
C ARG A 436 -9.65 28.46 6.75
N ARG A 437 -9.46 27.36 6.02
CA ARG A 437 -8.35 26.41 6.21
C ARG A 437 -7.62 26.09 4.90
N PRO A 438 -6.88 27.06 4.33
CA PRO A 438 -6.24 26.91 3.02
C PRO A 438 -5.10 25.87 3.00
N THR A 439 -4.56 25.50 4.16
CA THR A 439 -3.52 24.48 4.30
C THR A 439 -4.06 23.05 4.26
N VAL A 440 -5.38 22.87 4.41
CA VAL A 440 -6.03 21.55 4.48
C VAL A 440 -6.50 21.13 3.11
N THR A 441 -6.02 19.99 2.63
CA THR A 441 -6.53 19.40 1.38
C THR A 441 -7.93 18.81 1.63
N ALA A 442 -8.99 19.52 1.25
CA ALA A 442 -10.35 19.00 1.36
C ALA A 442 -10.86 18.46 0.02
N SER A 443 -11.50 17.29 0.08
CA SER A 443 -12.30 16.69 -0.99
C SER A 443 -13.68 16.41 -0.40
N LEU A 444 -14.51 17.44 -0.31
CA LEU A 444 -15.90 17.35 0.13
C LEU A 444 -16.78 17.05 -1.09
N ASP A 445 -17.95 16.45 -0.88
CA ASP A 445 -18.92 16.28 -1.95
C ASP A 445 -19.32 17.66 -2.45
N THR A 446 -18.76 18.04 -3.58
CA THR A 446 -19.53 18.84 -4.51
C THR A 446 -20.50 17.84 -5.13
N PRO A 447 -21.83 18.01 -5.02
CA PRO A 447 -22.74 17.22 -5.83
C PRO A 447 -22.27 17.32 -7.28
N GLU A 448 -21.61 16.27 -7.78
CA GLU A 448 -21.71 15.96 -9.19
C GLU A 448 -23.20 15.73 -9.34
N LEU A 449 -23.88 16.69 -9.99
CA LEU A 449 -25.26 16.56 -10.44
C LEU A 449 -25.36 15.17 -11.08
N ARG A 450 -25.84 14.21 -10.30
CA ARG A 450 -26.40 12.99 -10.84
C ARG A 450 -27.70 13.47 -11.43
N ILE A 451 -27.64 13.79 -12.72
CA ILE A 451 -28.83 13.70 -13.55
C ILE A 451 -29.16 12.20 -13.47
N GLU A 452 -30.04 11.83 -12.55
CA GLU A 452 -30.82 10.62 -12.73
C GLU A 452 -31.60 10.89 -14.01
N GLU A 453 -31.14 10.33 -15.12
CA GLU A 453 -31.95 10.23 -16.32
C GLU A 453 -33.13 9.33 -15.96
N GLU A 454 -34.20 9.92 -15.42
CA GLU A 454 -35.51 9.31 -15.56
C GLU A 454 -35.83 9.22 -17.06
N PRO A 455 -36.34 8.09 -17.55
CA PRO A 455 -36.74 7.96 -18.94
C PRO A 455 -37.97 8.83 -19.16
N ILE A 456 -37.78 10.02 -19.74
CA ILE A 456 -38.88 10.86 -20.20
C ILE A 456 -39.25 10.41 -21.61
N ASP A 457 -40.38 9.71 -21.71
CA ASP A 457 -41.12 9.54 -22.96
C ASP A 457 -41.76 10.88 -23.37
N GLY A 458 -41.50 11.31 -24.62
CA GLY A 458 -42.36 12.25 -25.36
C GLY A 458 -41.95 13.75 -25.40
N PRO A 459 -42.38 14.51 -26.43
CA PRO A 459 -41.53 15.51 -27.07
C PRO A 459 -41.94 16.99 -26.89
N GLN A 460 -40.96 17.88 -27.16
CA GLN A 460 -41.03 19.32 -27.54
C GLN A 460 -41.39 20.37 -26.47
N HIS A 461 -40.40 21.15 -26.00
CA HIS A 461 -40.24 22.61 -26.28
C HIS A 461 -39.07 23.27 -25.49
N ASP A 462 -38.35 24.17 -26.19
CA ASP A 462 -37.65 25.40 -25.75
C ASP A 462 -36.34 25.40 -24.92
N GLY A 463 -35.22 25.26 -25.63
CA GLY A 463 -34.43 26.41 -26.13
C GLY A 463 -33.73 27.42 -25.22
N LEU A 464 -34.07 27.58 -23.93
CA LEU A 464 -33.53 28.67 -23.08
C LEU A 464 -32.73 28.25 -21.85
N LEU A 465 -32.71 26.96 -21.48
CA LEU A 465 -31.91 26.47 -20.35
C LEU A 465 -30.43 26.16 -20.69
N SER A 466 -30.05 26.05 -21.96
CA SER A 466 -28.69 25.64 -22.36
C SER A 466 -27.64 26.75 -22.19
N ALA A 467 -28.03 28.03 -22.35
CA ALA A 467 -27.09 29.17 -22.29
C ALA A 467 -26.67 29.54 -20.85
N ALA A 468 -27.58 29.41 -19.87
CA ALA A 468 -27.28 29.65 -18.45
C ALA A 468 -26.37 28.55 -17.86
N LEU A 469 -26.57 27.29 -18.27
CA LEU A 469 -25.76 26.15 -17.87
C LEU A 469 -24.34 26.17 -18.48
N LEU A 470 -24.19 26.67 -19.72
CA LEU A 470 -22.88 26.89 -20.36
C LEU A 470 -22.10 28.06 -19.75
N ARG A 471 -22.77 29.16 -19.37
CA ARG A 471 -22.14 30.28 -18.65
C ARG A 471 -21.60 29.85 -17.28
N ASN A 472 -22.34 29.04 -16.51
CA ASN A 472 -21.88 28.52 -15.23
C ASN A 472 -20.73 27.51 -15.37
N ARG A 473 -20.73 26.67 -16.43
CA ARG A 473 -19.59 25.77 -16.75
C ARG A 473 -18.30 26.53 -17.10
N MET A 474 -18.38 27.65 -17.81
CA MET A 474 -17.20 28.47 -18.13
C MET A 474 -16.65 29.24 -16.91
N LEU A 475 -17.52 29.70 -16.02
CA LEU A 475 -17.10 30.35 -14.77
C LEU A 475 -16.40 29.38 -13.81
N LEU A 476 -16.91 28.14 -13.66
CA LEU A 476 -16.26 27.08 -12.86
C LEU A 476 -14.91 26.62 -13.45
N GLY A 477 -14.77 26.62 -14.77
CA GLY A 477 -13.50 26.35 -15.46
C GLY A 477 -12.44 27.42 -15.22
N LYS A 478 -12.82 28.71 -15.27
CA LYS A 478 -11.92 29.83 -14.96
C LYS A 478 -11.45 29.81 -13.49
N SER A 479 -12.33 29.52 -12.54
CA SER A 479 -11.97 29.44 -11.11
C SER A 479 -10.96 28.33 -10.81
N ARG A 480 -11.08 27.17 -11.48
CA ARG A 480 -10.14 26.04 -11.34
C ARG A 480 -8.77 26.34 -11.95
N LEU A 481 -8.71 27.07 -13.06
CA LEU A 481 -7.47 27.56 -13.66
C LEU A 481 -6.77 28.63 -12.80
N ILE A 482 -7.53 29.54 -12.19
CA ILE A 482 -7.00 30.56 -11.28
C ILE A 482 -6.45 29.93 -9.99
N LEU A 483 -7.13 28.93 -9.42
CA LEU A 483 -6.64 28.17 -8.26
C LEU A 483 -5.41 27.31 -8.59
N ALA A 484 -5.35 26.71 -9.78
CA ALA A 484 -4.18 25.97 -10.24
C ALA A 484 -2.97 26.90 -10.49
N ALA A 485 -3.20 28.06 -11.10
CA ALA A 485 -2.17 29.09 -11.32
C ALA A 485 -1.66 29.69 -10.00
N GLY A 486 -2.54 29.97 -9.05
CA GLY A 486 -2.16 30.47 -7.71
C GLY A 486 -1.34 29.46 -6.89
N ASN A 487 -1.64 28.16 -7.02
CA ASN A 487 -0.87 27.10 -6.36
C ASN A 487 0.49 26.81 -7.04
N LEU A 488 0.60 27.07 -8.34
CA LEU A 488 1.87 27.03 -9.07
C LEU A 488 2.77 28.23 -8.71
N LEU A 489 2.20 29.42 -8.56
CA LEU A 489 2.95 30.64 -8.20
C LEU A 489 3.46 30.64 -6.75
N ARG A 490 2.79 29.94 -5.81
CA ARG A 490 3.28 29.78 -4.42
C ARG A 490 4.41 28.76 -4.24
N ARG A 491 4.77 28.01 -5.28
CA ARG A 491 5.87 27.02 -5.25
C ARG A 491 7.22 27.57 -5.72
N PHE A 492 7.29 28.82 -6.16
CA PHE A 492 8.56 29.49 -6.41
C PHE A 492 9.02 30.19 -5.13
N PRO A 493 10.21 29.87 -4.59
CA PRO A 493 10.80 30.71 -3.55
C PRO A 493 11.03 32.10 -4.14
N LYS A 494 10.57 33.15 -3.45
CA LYS A 494 10.92 34.53 -3.82
C LYS A 494 12.43 34.65 -3.78
N ALA A 495 13.05 34.83 -4.94
CA ALA A 495 14.40 35.35 -5.03
C ALA A 495 14.32 36.85 -4.73
N SER A 496 14.88 37.24 -3.59
CA SER A 496 15.37 38.58 -3.30
C SER A 496 16.63 38.41 -2.48
#